data_AF-A0AAV2KL80-F1
#
_entry.id   AF-A0AAV2KL80-F1
#
_cell.length_a   1.000
_cell.length_b   1.000
_cell.length_c   1.000
_cell.angle_alpha   90.00
_cell.angle_beta   90.00
_cell.angle_gamma   90.00
#
_symmetry.space_group_name_H-M   'P 1'
#
loop_
_entity.id
_entity.type
_entity.pdbx_description
1 polymer ?
#
loop_
_entity_poly.entity_id
_entity_poly.type
_entity_poly.pdbx_seq_one_letter_code
_entity_poly.pdbx_strand_id
1 'polypeptide(L)'
;MWGLVTKESFAQENIGAIAADPMLVLVSAGLFLFALCVFGCVAVLRENLCLMKTFALILVVLISIEALLVIFVEFFKNEISASMRSSMLAGIVRYQDDLDVKFIMDEIQSNLQCCGVDTYRDWQLNIYYNCSAPGVLACGVPPTCCVDPLENGTVWNSQCGVGALAMDEFTAQSVVFLGGCLGSLSRWAEEHRLAIVIPEGLVFAVQILGVFIIARLMDSIYSYQKHIKNYYRPRL
;
A
#
# COMPACT_ATOMS: atom_id res chain seq x y z
N MET A 1 -9.04 7.88 10.51
CA MET A 1 -9.50 8.11 11.90
C MET A 1 -10.56 7.09 12.33
N TRP A 2 -11.70 6.96 11.63
CA TRP A 2 -12.78 6.04 12.05
C TRP A 2 -12.33 4.56 12.17
N GLY A 3 -11.52 4.05 11.24
CA GLY A 3 -10.96 2.69 11.31
C GLY A 3 -9.88 2.45 12.39
N LEU A 4 -9.25 3.51 12.91
CA LEU A 4 -8.34 3.41 14.06
C LEU A 4 -9.11 3.38 15.38
N VAL A 5 -10.21 4.15 15.47
CA VAL A 5 -11.09 4.18 16.64
C VAL A 5 -11.75 2.82 16.87
N THR A 6 -12.02 2.04 15.82
CA THR A 6 -12.52 0.65 15.95
C THR A 6 -11.44 -0.35 16.38
N LYS A 7 -10.15 -0.05 16.18
CA LYS A 7 -9.00 -0.91 16.56
C LYS A 7 -8.59 -0.82 18.03
N GLU A 8 -9.01 0.24 18.73
CA GLU A 8 -8.64 0.51 20.14
C GLU A 8 -9.07 -0.58 21.15
N SER A 9 -9.83 -1.60 20.76
CA SER A 9 -10.23 -2.68 21.68
C SER A 9 -9.24 -3.86 21.80
N PHE A 10 -8.16 -3.93 21.02
CA PHE A 10 -7.27 -5.12 20.99
C PHE A 10 -5.75 -4.87 21.01
N ALA A 11 -5.28 -3.64 21.23
CA ALA A 11 -3.84 -3.35 21.16
C ALA A 11 -3.11 -3.59 22.49
N GLN A 12 -2.78 -4.87 22.76
CA GLN A 12 -1.63 -5.22 23.60
C GLN A 12 -0.71 -6.11 22.77
N GLU A 13 0.13 -5.55 21.89
CA GLU A 13 1.43 -6.14 21.57
C GLU A 13 2.37 -5.29 20.68
N ASN A 14 3.63 -5.31 21.09
CA ASN A 14 4.94 -5.09 20.42
C ASN A 14 5.08 -4.32 19.09
N ILE A 15 6.21 -3.59 19.05
CA ILE A 15 6.76 -2.70 17.99
C ILE A 15 6.82 -3.35 16.58
N GLY A 16 6.72 -4.68 16.47
CA GLY A 16 6.67 -5.39 15.18
C GLY A 16 5.37 -5.20 14.38
N ALA A 17 4.30 -4.72 15.02
CA ALA A 17 2.98 -4.54 14.38
C ALA A 17 2.88 -3.28 13.50
N ILE A 18 3.81 -2.32 13.61
CA ILE A 18 3.65 -1.01 12.96
C ILE A 18 3.67 -1.12 11.42
N ALA A 19 4.45 -2.07 10.88
CA ALA A 19 4.56 -2.30 9.44
C ALA A 19 3.47 -3.24 8.89
N ALA A 20 2.75 -3.96 9.75
CA ALA A 20 1.77 -4.95 9.33
C ALA A 20 0.34 -4.38 9.18
N ASP A 21 0.09 -3.18 9.70
CA ASP A 21 -1.21 -2.51 9.64
C ASP A 21 -1.23 -1.38 8.59
N PRO A 22 -1.90 -1.57 7.45
CA PRO A 22 -1.99 -0.55 6.40
C PRO A 22 -2.56 0.79 6.90
N MET A 23 -3.47 0.79 7.88
CA MET A 23 -4.06 2.02 8.40
C MET A 23 -3.05 2.86 9.18
N LEU A 24 -2.19 2.21 9.97
CA LEU A 24 -1.19 2.90 10.77
C LEU A 24 -0.10 3.51 9.87
N VAL A 25 0.32 2.79 8.83
CA VAL A 25 1.24 3.29 7.81
C VAL A 25 0.68 4.56 7.17
N LEU A 26 -0.58 4.55 6.72
CA LEU A 26 -1.22 5.72 6.11
C LEU A 26 -1.28 6.93 7.05
N VAL A 27 -1.61 6.73 8.33
CA VAL A 27 -1.66 7.82 9.30
C VAL A 27 -0.28 8.38 9.62
N SER A 28 0.72 7.52 9.79
CA SER A 28 2.11 7.95 10.03
C SER A 28 2.66 8.75 8.85
N ALA A 29 2.40 8.30 7.61
CA ALA A 29 2.81 9.00 6.39
C ALA A 29 2.13 10.37 6.30
N GLY A 30 0.82 10.46 6.58
CA GLY A 30 0.09 11.73 6.60
C GLY A 30 0.64 12.73 7.62
N LEU A 31 0.94 12.28 8.85
CA LEU A 31 1.55 13.13 9.88
C LEU A 31 2.95 13.61 9.49
N PHE A 32 3.76 12.73 8.90
CA PHE A 32 5.08 13.09 8.40
C PHE A 32 5.01 14.16 7.31
N LEU A 33 4.14 13.99 6.31
CA LEU A 33 3.93 14.97 5.24
C LEU A 33 3.44 16.31 5.79
N PHE A 34 2.52 16.31 6.75
CA PHE A 34 2.05 17.53 7.40
C PHE A 34 3.19 18.27 8.12
N ALA A 35 4.03 17.55 8.86
CA ALA A 35 5.18 18.13 9.55
C ALA A 35 6.20 18.73 8.56
N LEU A 36 6.46 18.04 7.44
CA LEU A 36 7.33 18.54 6.36
C LEU A 36 6.79 19.85 5.77
N CYS A 37 5.48 19.95 5.53
CA CYS A 37 4.86 21.16 5.03
C CYS A 37 5.01 22.33 6.02
N VAL A 38 4.73 22.10 7.30
CA VAL A 38 4.90 23.13 8.35
C VAL A 38 6.36 23.57 8.43
N PHE A 39 7.31 22.63 8.40
CA PHE A 39 8.73 22.93 8.44
C PHE A 39 9.18 23.74 7.21
N GLY A 40 8.73 23.37 6.01
CA GLY A 40 8.99 24.13 4.79
C GLY A 40 8.46 25.57 4.85
N CYS A 41 7.23 25.75 5.33
CA CYS A 41 6.65 27.09 5.54
C CYS A 41 7.46 27.92 6.54
N VAL A 42 7.84 27.33 7.68
CA VAL A 42 8.65 28.02 8.71
C VAL A 42 10.04 28.36 8.18
N ALA A 43 10.66 27.49 7.39
CA ALA A 43 11.98 27.72 6.81
C ALA A 43 11.99 28.95 5.89
N VAL A 44 10.94 29.13 5.07
CA VAL A 44 10.80 30.29 4.18
C VAL A 44 10.44 31.55 4.98
N LEU A 45 9.44 31.49 5.87
CA LEU A 45 8.96 32.66 6.62
C LEU A 45 9.98 33.26 7.59
N ARG A 46 10.88 32.44 8.12
CA ARG A 46 11.92 32.90 9.05
C ARG A 46 13.12 33.53 8.33
N GLU A 47 13.19 33.46 6.99
CA GLU A 47 14.32 33.90 6.16
C GLU A 47 15.69 33.40 6.70
N ASN A 48 15.69 32.25 7.37
CA ASN A 48 16.87 31.71 8.03
C ASN A 48 17.54 30.71 7.09
N LEU A 49 18.71 31.11 6.55
CA LEU A 49 19.49 30.29 5.62
C LEU A 49 19.83 28.89 6.16
N CYS A 50 19.97 28.72 7.47
CA CYS A 50 20.21 27.41 8.06
C CYS A 50 18.98 26.48 7.88
N LEU A 51 17.79 26.98 8.24
CA LEU A 51 16.54 26.22 8.10
C LEU A 51 16.24 25.89 6.63
N MET A 52 16.47 26.84 5.72
CA MET A 52 16.27 26.61 4.29
C MET A 52 17.23 25.54 3.73
N LYS A 53 18.50 25.55 4.16
CA LYS A 53 19.47 24.51 3.80
C LYS A 53 19.08 23.15 4.33
N THR A 54 18.63 23.07 5.59
CA THR A 54 18.15 21.81 6.17
C THR A 54 16.94 21.28 5.42
N PHE A 55 15.97 22.14 5.07
CA PHE A 55 14.81 21.73 4.28
C PHE A 55 15.18 21.25 2.88
N ALA A 56 16.09 21.96 2.20
CA ALA A 56 16.60 21.54 0.90
C ALA A 56 17.31 20.17 0.98
N LEU A 57 18.10 19.93 2.04
CA LEU A 57 18.75 18.64 2.27
C LEU A 57 17.73 17.52 2.49
N ILE A 58 16.66 17.78 3.25
CA ILE A 58 15.58 16.80 3.45
C ILE A 58 14.93 16.44 2.09
N LEU A 59 14.61 17.42 1.25
CA LEU A 59 14.04 17.14 -0.08
C LEU A 59 14.99 16.32 -0.96
N VAL A 60 16.29 16.63 -0.96
CA VAL A 60 17.29 15.85 -1.72
C VAL A 60 17.37 14.40 -1.21
N VAL A 61 17.29 14.20 0.11
CA VAL A 61 17.23 12.85 0.70
C VAL A 61 15.97 12.11 0.27
N LEU A 62 14.81 12.76 0.27
CA LEU A 62 13.55 12.15 -0.20
C LEU A 62 13.62 11.73 -1.68
N ILE A 63 14.10 12.61 -2.56
CA ILE A 63 14.34 12.32 -3.99
C ILE A 63 15.25 11.10 -4.14
N SER A 64 16.30 11.02 -3.31
CA SER A 64 17.25 9.90 -3.35
C SER A 64 16.60 8.59 -2.90
N ILE A 65 15.76 8.63 -1.86
CA ILE A 65 15.02 7.46 -1.38
C ILE A 65 14.02 6.99 -2.45
N GLU A 66 13.26 7.89 -3.07
CA GLU A 66 12.33 7.55 -4.15
C GLU A 66 13.05 6.84 -5.31
N ALA A 67 14.17 7.39 -5.78
CA ALA A 67 14.98 6.77 -6.82
C ALA A 67 15.50 5.38 -6.42
N LEU A 68 15.97 5.21 -5.18
CA LEU A 68 16.43 3.93 -4.66
C LEU A 68 15.31 2.90 -4.56
N LEU A 69 14.10 3.31 -4.16
CA LEU A 69 12.94 2.41 -4.08
C LEU A 69 12.53 1.90 -5.46
N VAL A 70 12.50 2.76 -6.48
CA VAL A 70 12.20 2.35 -7.86
C VAL A 70 13.23 1.32 -8.35
N ILE A 71 14.52 1.59 -8.14
CA ILE A 71 15.59 0.66 -8.50
C ILE A 71 15.43 -0.66 -7.75
N PHE A 72 15.15 -0.60 -6.45
CA PHE A 72 14.97 -1.78 -5.62
C PHE A 72 13.82 -2.66 -6.12
N VAL A 73 12.65 -2.08 -6.42
CA VAL A 73 11.50 -2.84 -6.92
C VAL A 73 11.82 -3.52 -8.25
N GLU A 74 12.47 -2.84 -9.20
CA GLU A 74 12.79 -3.44 -10.50
C GLU A 74 13.82 -4.58 -10.37
N PHE A 75 14.85 -4.39 -9.54
CA PHE A 75 15.90 -5.40 -9.36
C PHE A 75 15.42 -6.62 -8.56
N PHE A 76 14.57 -6.43 -7.55
CA PHE A 76 14.13 -7.49 -6.64
C PHE A 76 12.70 -7.97 -6.91
N LYS A 77 12.13 -7.70 -8.08
CA LYS A 77 10.73 -8.05 -8.41
C LYS A 77 10.37 -9.52 -8.17
N ASN A 78 11.29 -10.45 -8.47
CA ASN A 78 11.06 -11.88 -8.26
C ASN A 78 10.97 -12.24 -6.77
N GLU A 79 11.87 -11.69 -5.96
CA GLU A 79 11.89 -11.89 -4.51
C GLU A 79 10.67 -11.24 -3.85
N ILE A 80 10.28 -10.05 -4.30
CA ILE A 80 9.05 -9.37 -3.86
C ILE A 80 7.83 -10.23 -4.19
N SER A 81 7.73 -10.75 -5.42
CA SER A 81 6.64 -11.64 -5.83
C SER A 81 6.59 -12.92 -4.99
N ALA A 82 7.74 -13.54 -4.72
CA ALA A 82 7.83 -14.73 -3.87
C ALA A 82 7.42 -14.44 -2.41
N SER A 83 7.87 -13.31 -1.86
CA SER A 83 7.49 -12.84 -0.52
C SER A 83 5.99 -12.54 -0.44
N MET A 84 5.44 -11.90 -1.47
CA MET A 84 4.01 -11.61 -1.58
C MET A 84 3.19 -12.90 -1.64
N ARG A 85 3.61 -13.88 -2.46
CA ARG A 85 3.01 -15.21 -2.52
C ARG A 85 2.97 -15.87 -1.14
N SER A 86 4.10 -15.91 -0.44
CA SER A 86 4.18 -16.48 0.90
C SER A 86 3.26 -15.77 1.89
N SER A 87 3.18 -14.44 1.82
CA SER A 87 2.34 -13.62 2.69
C SER A 87 0.84 -13.85 2.43
N MET A 88 0.45 -13.95 1.16
CA MET A 88 -0.94 -14.25 0.78
C MET A 88 -1.35 -15.67 1.19
N LEU A 89 -0.45 -16.66 1.05
CA LEU A 89 -0.71 -18.03 1.52
C LEU A 89 -0.87 -18.07 3.05
N ALA A 90 -0.04 -17.33 3.79
CA ALA A 90 -0.20 -17.17 5.23
C ALA A 90 -1.53 -16.47 5.57
N GLY A 91 -1.97 -15.53 4.73
CA GLY A 91 -3.28 -14.89 4.82
C GLY A 91 -4.43 -15.88 4.69
N ILE A 92 -4.38 -16.80 3.71
CA ILE A 92 -5.37 -17.88 3.56
C ILE A 92 -5.42 -18.75 4.82
N VAL A 93 -4.27 -19.12 5.39
CA VAL A 93 -4.22 -19.93 6.62
C VAL A 93 -4.91 -19.22 7.78
N ARG A 94 -4.68 -17.91 7.96
CA ARG A 94 -5.23 -17.09 9.05
C ARG A 94 -6.59 -16.45 8.76
N TYR A 95 -7.18 -16.75 7.62
CA TYR A 95 -8.37 -16.04 7.10
C TYR A 95 -9.58 -16.01 8.05
N GLN A 96 -9.77 -17.04 8.90
CA GLN A 96 -10.86 -17.04 9.89
C GLN A 96 -10.42 -16.57 11.28
N ASP A 97 -9.12 -16.49 11.53
CA ASP A 97 -8.56 -16.17 12.84
C ASP A 97 -8.34 -14.67 13.02
N ASP A 98 -8.19 -13.93 11.92
CA ASP A 98 -7.90 -12.49 11.90
C ASP A 98 -8.89 -11.75 10.97
N LEU A 99 -9.69 -10.86 11.56
CA LEU A 99 -10.71 -10.08 10.85
C LEU A 99 -10.11 -9.08 9.85
N ASP A 100 -8.91 -8.56 10.11
CA ASP A 100 -8.24 -7.63 9.20
C ASP A 100 -7.73 -8.40 7.97
N VAL A 101 -7.12 -9.58 8.20
CA VAL A 101 -6.67 -10.47 7.10
C VAL A 101 -7.86 -10.91 6.27
N LYS A 102 -8.97 -11.27 6.92
CA LYS A 102 -10.23 -11.62 6.25
C LYS A 102 -10.69 -10.50 5.32
N PHE A 103 -10.85 -9.30 5.87
CA PHE A 103 -11.30 -8.13 5.13
C PHE A 103 -10.40 -7.83 3.92
N ILE A 104 -9.08 -7.84 4.11
CA ILE A 104 -8.13 -7.58 3.02
C ILE A 104 -8.23 -8.66 1.94
N MET A 105 -8.32 -9.95 2.33
CA MET A 105 -8.42 -11.04 1.35
C MET A 105 -9.74 -10.98 0.56
N ASP A 106 -10.85 -10.67 1.24
CA ASP A 106 -12.18 -10.50 0.64
C ASP A 106 -12.20 -9.34 -0.37
N GLU A 107 -11.59 -8.21 -0.03
CA GLU A 107 -11.44 -7.07 -0.94
C GLU A 107 -10.56 -7.41 -2.14
N ILE A 108 -9.44 -8.12 -1.94
CA ILE A 108 -8.56 -8.55 -3.04
C ILE A 108 -9.33 -9.46 -4.00
N GLN A 109 -10.02 -10.48 -3.49
CA GLN A 109 -10.76 -11.44 -4.31
C GLN A 109 -11.91 -10.78 -5.08
N SER A 110 -12.67 -9.91 -4.42
CA SER A 110 -13.81 -9.23 -5.04
C SER A 110 -13.36 -8.22 -6.10
N ASN A 111 -12.33 -7.40 -5.82
CA ASN A 111 -11.88 -6.35 -6.74
C ASN A 111 -11.05 -6.88 -7.91
N LEU A 112 -10.28 -7.95 -7.70
CA LEU A 112 -9.45 -8.55 -8.76
C LEU A 112 -10.11 -9.75 -9.44
N GLN A 113 -11.32 -10.13 -9.04
CA GLN A 113 -12.09 -11.24 -9.61
C GLN A 113 -11.25 -12.52 -9.71
N CYS A 114 -10.72 -12.94 -8.56
CA CYS A 114 -9.78 -14.04 -8.44
C CYS A 114 -10.10 -14.88 -7.19
N CYS A 115 -9.56 -16.09 -7.10
CA CYS A 115 -9.72 -16.95 -5.93
C CYS A 115 -8.40 -17.65 -5.58
N GLY A 116 -8.04 -17.61 -4.29
CA GLY A 116 -6.76 -18.14 -3.81
C GLY A 116 -5.55 -17.29 -4.21
N VAL A 117 -4.34 -17.83 -4.10
CA VAL A 117 -3.09 -17.08 -4.39
C VAL A 117 -2.62 -17.36 -5.80
N ASP A 118 -2.36 -18.63 -6.10
CA ASP A 118 -2.02 -19.14 -7.43
C ASP A 118 -3.26 -19.74 -8.10
N THR A 119 -4.13 -20.43 -7.33
CA THR A 119 -5.37 -21.05 -7.81
C THR A 119 -6.44 -21.09 -6.71
N TYR A 120 -7.71 -21.28 -7.09
CA TYR A 120 -8.80 -21.46 -6.13
C TYR A 120 -8.59 -22.63 -5.14
N ARG A 121 -7.73 -23.61 -5.49
CA ARG A 121 -7.42 -24.78 -4.66
C ARG A 121 -6.55 -24.47 -3.44
N ASP A 122 -5.91 -23.30 -3.41
CA ASP A 122 -5.08 -22.89 -2.27
C ASP A 122 -5.89 -22.81 -0.96
N TRP A 123 -7.22 -22.68 -1.05
CA TRP A 123 -8.12 -22.75 0.09
C TRP A 123 -8.08 -24.08 0.86
N GLN A 124 -7.53 -25.16 0.27
CA GLN A 124 -7.26 -26.40 1.01
C GLN A 124 -6.24 -26.23 2.14
N LEU A 125 -5.42 -25.17 2.11
CA LEU A 125 -4.47 -24.85 3.18
C LEU A 125 -5.16 -24.31 4.43
N ASN A 126 -6.37 -23.78 4.31
CA ASN A 126 -7.14 -23.28 5.45
C ASN A 126 -7.87 -24.45 6.14
N ILE A 127 -7.78 -24.52 7.46
CA ILE A 127 -8.35 -25.62 8.26
C ILE A 127 -9.87 -25.75 8.18
N TYR A 128 -10.58 -24.66 7.86
CA TYR A 128 -12.05 -24.65 7.76
C TYR A 128 -12.55 -25.03 6.36
N TYR A 129 -11.77 -24.71 5.31
CA TYR A 129 -12.11 -24.98 3.91
C TYR A 129 -11.51 -26.29 3.39
N ASN A 130 -10.53 -26.85 4.09
CA ASN A 130 -9.98 -28.16 3.78
C ASN A 130 -11.10 -29.21 3.67
N CYS A 131 -11.02 -30.07 2.65
CA CYS A 131 -12.02 -31.11 2.41
C CYS A 131 -12.17 -32.14 3.54
N SER A 132 -11.15 -32.29 4.38
CA SER A 132 -11.20 -33.18 5.56
C SER A 132 -11.81 -32.50 6.79
N ALA A 133 -12.17 -31.22 6.70
CA ALA A 133 -12.75 -30.49 7.82
C ALA A 133 -14.20 -30.97 8.09
N PRO A 134 -14.64 -31.01 9.35
CA PRO A 134 -15.98 -31.48 9.71
C PRO A 134 -17.09 -30.42 9.53
N GLY A 135 -16.77 -29.25 8.96
CA GLY A 135 -17.66 -28.08 8.89
C GLY A 135 -18.36 -27.89 7.54
N VAL A 136 -19.41 -27.05 7.51
CA VAL A 136 -20.17 -26.72 6.28
C VAL A 136 -19.33 -25.98 5.22
N LEU A 137 -18.19 -25.42 5.61
CA LEU A 137 -17.24 -24.74 4.72
C LEU A 137 -16.26 -25.72 4.07
N ALA A 138 -16.23 -26.98 4.50
CA ALA A 138 -15.32 -27.99 3.98
C ALA A 138 -15.51 -28.18 2.47
N CYS A 139 -14.41 -28.41 1.76
CA CYS A 139 -14.37 -28.45 0.30
C CYS A 139 -14.94 -27.19 -0.38
N GLY A 140 -15.04 -26.06 0.31
CA GLY A 140 -15.54 -24.82 -0.26
C GLY A 140 -14.45 -23.77 -0.49
N VAL A 141 -14.89 -22.61 -0.95
CA VAL A 141 -14.12 -21.36 -0.97
C VAL A 141 -14.98 -20.22 -0.39
N PRO A 142 -14.41 -19.07 0.00
CA PRO A 142 -15.20 -17.93 0.44
C PRO A 142 -16.16 -17.42 -0.65
N PRO A 143 -17.26 -16.75 -0.25
CA PRO A 143 -18.23 -16.21 -1.20
C PRO A 143 -17.67 -15.10 -2.10
N THR A 144 -16.58 -14.44 -1.69
CA THR A 144 -15.87 -13.44 -2.50
C THR A 144 -15.16 -14.04 -3.72
N CYS A 145 -15.02 -15.36 -3.79
CA CYS A 145 -14.54 -16.08 -4.98
C CYS A 145 -15.61 -16.30 -6.06
N CYS A 146 -16.88 -15.98 -5.82
CA CYS A 146 -17.97 -16.34 -6.73
C CYS A 146 -18.08 -15.40 -7.93
N VAL A 147 -18.34 -15.97 -9.10
CA VAL A 147 -18.40 -15.22 -10.38
C VAL A 147 -19.65 -14.35 -10.44
N ASP A 148 -20.80 -14.92 -10.07
CA ASP A 148 -22.06 -14.21 -9.93
C ASP A 148 -22.58 -14.39 -8.50
N PRO A 149 -22.22 -13.49 -7.57
CA PRO A 149 -22.61 -13.62 -6.18
C PRO A 149 -24.11 -13.33 -5.94
N LEU A 150 -24.85 -12.87 -6.95
CA LEU A 150 -26.28 -12.56 -6.84
C LEU A 150 -27.17 -13.64 -7.46
N GLU A 151 -26.66 -14.47 -8.38
CA GLU A 151 -27.40 -15.53 -9.10
C GLU A 151 -28.79 -15.06 -9.60
N ASN A 152 -28.85 -13.92 -10.30
CA ASN A 152 -30.08 -13.23 -10.73
C ASN A 152 -31.07 -12.82 -9.61
N GLY A 153 -30.67 -12.93 -8.35
CA GLY A 153 -31.40 -12.46 -7.18
C GLY A 153 -31.05 -11.03 -6.78
N THR A 154 -31.60 -10.60 -5.64
CA THR A 154 -31.31 -9.30 -5.00
C THR A 154 -30.53 -9.43 -3.70
N VAL A 155 -30.24 -10.67 -3.28
CA VAL A 155 -29.58 -10.99 -2.01
C VAL A 155 -28.28 -11.71 -2.32
N TRP A 156 -27.21 -11.30 -1.65
CA TRP A 156 -25.89 -11.91 -1.79
C TRP A 156 -25.93 -13.40 -1.38
N ASN A 157 -25.54 -14.29 -2.30
CA ASN A 157 -25.41 -15.71 -2.04
C ASN A 157 -24.10 -16.00 -1.30
N SER A 158 -24.18 -16.13 0.02
CA SER A 158 -23.02 -16.52 0.85
C SER A 158 -22.60 -17.98 0.72
N GLN A 159 -23.36 -18.80 -0.03
CA GLN A 159 -23.18 -20.25 -0.14
C GLN A 159 -22.69 -20.71 -1.52
N CYS A 160 -22.55 -19.82 -2.50
CA CYS A 160 -22.09 -20.15 -3.86
C CYS A 160 -20.76 -20.94 -3.89
N GLY A 161 -19.84 -20.65 -2.96
CA GLY A 161 -18.54 -21.32 -2.88
C GLY A 161 -18.55 -22.70 -2.18
N VAL A 162 -19.69 -23.16 -1.65
CA VAL A 162 -19.76 -24.43 -0.90
C VAL A 162 -19.55 -25.61 -1.85
N GLY A 163 -18.63 -26.52 -1.49
CA GLY A 163 -18.32 -27.70 -2.28
C GLY A 163 -17.54 -27.43 -3.58
N ALA A 164 -17.17 -26.18 -3.87
CA ALA A 164 -16.47 -25.80 -5.10
C ALA A 164 -15.15 -26.56 -5.33
N LEU A 165 -14.44 -26.95 -4.26
CA LEU A 165 -13.19 -27.72 -4.35
C LEU A 165 -13.41 -29.20 -4.72
N ALA A 166 -14.62 -29.72 -4.53
CA ALA A 166 -14.99 -31.09 -4.89
C ALA A 166 -15.51 -31.21 -6.33
N MET A 167 -15.86 -30.08 -6.96
CA MET A 167 -16.33 -30.03 -8.35
C MET A 167 -15.17 -30.25 -9.32
N ASP A 168 -15.50 -30.77 -10.51
CA ASP A 168 -14.57 -30.72 -11.63
C ASP A 168 -14.36 -29.27 -12.10
N GLU A 169 -13.23 -28.99 -12.72
CA GLU A 169 -12.83 -27.62 -13.10
C GLU A 169 -13.80 -26.99 -14.11
N PHE A 170 -14.42 -27.81 -14.98
CA PHE A 170 -15.39 -27.33 -15.96
C PHE A 170 -16.70 -26.86 -15.30
N THR A 171 -17.13 -27.52 -14.23
CA THR A 171 -18.26 -27.07 -13.41
C THR A 171 -17.87 -25.91 -12.48
N ALA A 172 -16.67 -25.94 -11.90
CA ALA A 172 -16.21 -24.90 -10.98
C ALA A 172 -16.07 -23.53 -11.65
N GLN A 173 -15.63 -23.46 -12.92
CA GLN A 173 -15.44 -22.19 -13.64
C GLN A 173 -16.72 -21.36 -13.81
N SER A 174 -17.90 -21.99 -13.77
CA SER A 174 -19.18 -21.27 -13.87
C SER A 174 -19.68 -20.74 -12.53
N VAL A 175 -19.04 -21.11 -11.42
CA VAL A 175 -19.46 -20.75 -10.06
C VAL A 175 -18.43 -19.85 -9.39
N VAL A 176 -17.13 -20.17 -9.52
CA VAL A 176 -16.03 -19.47 -8.86
C VAL A 176 -14.92 -19.09 -9.82
N PHE A 177 -14.18 -18.04 -9.51
CA PHE A 177 -12.97 -17.67 -10.23
C PHE A 177 -11.89 -18.75 -10.02
N LEU A 178 -11.37 -19.33 -11.11
CA LEU A 178 -10.31 -20.35 -10.99
C LEU A 178 -8.92 -19.75 -10.81
N GLY A 179 -8.69 -18.55 -11.34
CA GLY A 179 -7.40 -17.88 -11.37
C GLY A 179 -7.00 -17.30 -10.01
N GLY A 180 -5.72 -17.47 -9.65
CA GLY A 180 -5.15 -16.93 -8.43
C GLY A 180 -4.98 -15.42 -8.43
N CYS A 181 -5.07 -14.84 -7.24
CA CYS A 181 -4.98 -13.41 -7.04
C CYS A 181 -3.59 -12.81 -7.25
N LEU A 182 -2.51 -13.57 -7.07
CA LEU A 182 -1.15 -13.06 -7.29
C LEU A 182 -0.94 -12.70 -8.77
N GLY A 183 -1.37 -13.58 -9.67
CA GLY A 183 -1.31 -13.36 -11.11
C GLY A 183 -2.33 -12.33 -11.61
N SER A 184 -3.51 -12.24 -10.99
CA SER A 184 -4.47 -11.16 -11.29
C SER A 184 -3.94 -9.80 -10.84
N LEU A 185 -3.28 -9.72 -9.68
CA LEU A 185 -2.67 -8.48 -9.19
C LEU A 185 -1.54 -8.00 -10.11
N SER A 186 -0.66 -8.91 -10.55
CA SER A 186 0.40 -8.53 -11.49
C SER A 186 -0.17 -8.02 -12.81
N ARG A 187 -1.24 -8.65 -13.33
CA ARG A 187 -1.92 -8.18 -14.55
C ARG A 187 -2.59 -6.83 -14.35
N TRP A 188 -3.27 -6.63 -13.21
CA TRP A 188 -3.88 -5.36 -12.85
C TRP A 188 -2.85 -4.24 -12.80
N ALA A 189 -1.67 -4.50 -12.21
CA ALA A 189 -0.58 -3.55 -12.14
C ALA A 189 -0.02 -3.16 -13.52
N GLU A 190 0.10 -4.12 -14.44
CA GLU A 190 0.53 -3.84 -15.82
C GLU A 190 -0.52 -3.05 -16.61
N GLU A 191 -1.80 -3.41 -16.47
CA GLU A 191 -2.91 -2.71 -17.13
C GLU A 191 -3.06 -1.27 -16.63
N HIS A 192 -2.86 -1.06 -15.33
CA HIS A 192 -2.96 0.24 -14.67
C HIS A 192 -1.59 0.92 -14.48
N ARG A 193 -0.55 0.49 -15.20
CA ARG A 193 0.82 0.99 -15.03
C ARG A 193 0.91 2.51 -15.10
N LEU A 194 0.15 3.15 -16.00
CA LEU A 194 0.12 4.60 -16.11
C LEU A 194 -0.49 5.28 -14.89
N ALA A 195 -1.51 4.68 -14.28
CA ALA A 195 -2.13 5.21 -13.06
C ALA A 195 -1.18 5.12 -11.85
N ILE A 196 -0.20 4.22 -11.88
CA ILE A 196 0.84 4.08 -10.84
C ILE A 196 1.99 5.07 -11.10
N VAL A 197 2.51 5.11 -12.32
CA VAL A 197 3.72 5.91 -12.66
C VAL A 197 3.45 7.41 -12.70
N ILE A 198 2.26 7.85 -13.12
CA ILE A 198 1.96 9.29 -13.26
C ILE A 198 2.00 10.03 -11.90
N PRO A 199 1.31 9.58 -10.84
CA PRO A 199 1.38 10.21 -9.53
C PRO A 199 2.80 10.25 -8.95
N GLU A 200 3.55 9.16 -9.10
CA GLU A 200 4.94 9.08 -8.65
C GLU A 200 5.82 10.11 -9.38
N GLY A 201 5.72 10.18 -10.72
CA GLY A 201 6.44 11.17 -11.51
C GLY A 201 6.07 12.61 -11.15
N LEU A 202 4.80 12.88 -10.81
CA LEU A 202 4.36 14.19 -10.34
C LEU A 202 4.99 14.54 -8.98
N VAL A 203 5.04 13.61 -8.03
CA VAL A 203 5.69 13.82 -6.72
C VAL A 203 7.17 14.14 -6.91
N PHE A 204 7.87 13.35 -7.73
CA PHE A 204 9.28 13.56 -8.04
C PHE A 204 9.53 14.94 -8.66
N ALA A 205 8.68 15.35 -9.63
CA ALA A 205 8.77 16.66 -10.27
C ALA A 205 8.52 17.82 -9.28
N VAL A 206 7.54 17.69 -8.38
CA VAL A 206 7.24 18.68 -7.34
C VAL A 206 8.42 18.84 -6.37
N GLN A 207 9.07 17.75 -5.98
CA GLN A 207 10.25 17.81 -5.11
C GLN A 207 11.43 18.53 -5.78
N ILE A 208 11.71 18.21 -7.06
CA ILE A 208 12.75 18.90 -7.84
C ILE A 208 12.46 20.39 -7.96
N LEU A 209 11.22 20.75 -8.27
CA LEU A 209 10.78 22.14 -8.34
C LEU A 209 10.97 22.84 -6.98
N GLY A 210 10.61 22.16 -5.89
CA GLY A 210 10.80 22.65 -4.52
C GLY A 210 12.27 22.96 -4.22
N VAL A 211 13.19 22.04 -4.54
CA VAL A 211 14.63 22.25 -4.38
C VAL A 211 15.10 23.43 -5.23
N PHE A 212 14.66 23.54 -6.48
CA PHE A 212 15.01 24.65 -7.35
C PHE A 212 14.55 26.00 -6.79
N ILE A 213 13.30 26.08 -6.31
CA ILE A 213 12.74 27.29 -5.70
C ILE A 213 13.54 27.67 -4.44
N ILE A 214 13.81 26.72 -3.54
CA ILE A 214 14.55 26.99 -2.31
C ILE A 214 15.98 27.46 -2.63
N ALA A 215 16.64 26.85 -3.62
CA ALA A 215 17.97 27.27 -4.05
C ALA A 215 17.97 28.73 -4.53
N ARG A 216 17.01 29.12 -5.39
CA ARG A 216 16.88 30.51 -5.86
C ARG A 216 16.56 31.48 -4.72
N LEU A 217 15.69 31.10 -3.80
CA LEU A 217 15.36 31.91 -2.62
C LEU A 217 16.59 32.09 -1.70
N MET A 218 17.34 31.01 -1.46
CA MET A 218 18.58 31.08 -0.68
C MET A 218 19.62 32.01 -1.32
N ASP A 219 19.81 31.95 -2.64
CA ASP A 219 20.72 32.85 -3.36
C ASP A 219 20.31 34.32 -3.22
N SER A 220 19.01 34.60 -3.34
CA SER A 220 18.44 35.94 -3.19
C SER A 220 18.64 36.49 -1.77
N ILE A 221 18.26 35.73 -0.74
CA ILE A 221 18.40 36.13 0.67
C ILE A 221 19.88 36.28 1.05
N TYR A 222 20.74 35.37 0.60
CA TYR A 222 22.18 35.46 0.85
C TYR A 222 22.78 36.71 0.22
N SER A 223 22.41 37.04 -1.02
CA SER A 223 22.83 38.27 -1.70
C SER A 223 22.37 39.52 -0.94
N TYR A 224 21.10 39.54 -0.51
CA TYR A 224 20.53 40.64 0.27
C TYR A 224 21.25 40.84 1.61
N GLN A 225 21.44 39.77 2.39
CA GLN A 225 22.17 39.81 3.66
C GLN A 225 23.63 40.23 3.47
N LYS A 226 24.29 39.76 2.41
CA LYS A 226 25.66 40.17 2.06
C LYS A 226 25.73 41.66 1.71
N HIS A 227 24.76 42.18 0.95
CA HIS A 227 24.68 43.59 0.58
C HIS A 227 24.52 44.47 1.83
N ILE A 228 23.58 44.12 2.72
CA ILE A 228 23.40 44.82 4.01
C ILE A 228 24.68 44.79 4.85
N LYS A 229 25.31 43.62 5.01
CA LYS A 229 26.55 43.48 5.78
C LYS A 229 27.70 44.32 5.21
N ASN A 230 27.76 44.47 3.89
CA ASN A 230 28.76 45.32 3.24
C ASN A 230 28.42 46.82 3.36
N TYR A 231 27.15 47.21 3.28
CA TYR A 231 26.71 48.59 3.45
C TYR A 231 27.02 49.14 4.85
N TYR A 232 26.78 48.35 5.89
CA TYR A 232 27.06 48.72 7.28
C TYR A 232 28.49 48.42 7.74
N ARG A 233 29.39 47.96 6.85
CA ARG A 233 30.79 47.72 7.22
C ARG A 233 31.51 49.07 7.39
N PRO A 234 32.03 49.40 8.58
CA PRO A 234 32.75 50.65 8.78
C PRO A 234 33.99 50.69 7.88
N ARG A 235 34.16 51.79 7.14
CA ARG A 235 35.41 52.09 6.43
C ARG A 235 36.43 52.58 7.46
N LEU A 236 37.33 51.70 7.85
CA LEU A 236 38.60 52.06 8.50
C LEU A 236 39.61 52.47 7.43
#